data_AF-A0A8S8ZAN3-F1
#
_entry.id   AF-A0A8S8ZAN3-F1
#
_cell.length_a   1.000
_cell.length_b   1.000
_cell.length_c   1.000
_cell.angle_alpha   90.00
_cell.angle_beta   90.00
_cell.angle_gamma   90.00
#
_symmetry.space_group_name_H-M   'P 1'
#
loop_
_entity.id
_entity.type
_entity.pdbx_description
1 polymer ?
#
loop_
_entity_poly.entity_id
_entity_poly.type
_entity_poly.pdbx_seq_one_letter_code
_entity_poly.pdbx_strand_id
1 'polypeptide(L)' 'MTSLIELLNWFDDKDKVLVSLSGGVDSALVAYAANKKLGKNAIAVTADYKTLSSEGK' A
#
# COMPACT_ATOMS: atom_id res chain seq x y z
N MET A 1 -16.30 3.48 11.71
CA MET A 1 -16.51 3.68 10.25
C MET A 1 -15.84 4.95 9.71
N THR A 2 -15.29 5.82 10.58
CA THR A 2 -14.61 7.09 10.22
C THR A 2 -13.17 6.90 9.73
N SER A 3 -12.38 6.00 10.34
CA SER A 3 -10.95 5.86 10.05
C SER A 3 -10.61 5.42 8.62
N LEU A 4 -11.40 4.52 8.02
CA LEU A 4 -11.19 4.13 6.62
C LEU A 4 -11.53 5.29 5.66
N ILE A 5 -12.56 6.08 5.97
CA ILE A 5 -12.94 7.23 5.16
C ILE A 5 -11.85 8.31 5.25
N GLU A 6 -11.28 8.53 6.43
CA GLU A 6 -10.14 9.44 6.62
C GLU A 6 -8.92 8.98 5.81
N LEU A 7 -8.57 7.69 5.84
CA LEU A 7 -7.48 7.15 5.03
C LEU A 7 -7.74 7.31 3.53
N LEU A 8 -8.98 7.09 3.09
CA LEU A 8 -9.36 7.31 1.70
C LEU A 8 -9.22 8.79 1.32
N ASN A 9 -9.75 9.70 2.15
CA ASN A 9 -9.71 11.13 1.87
C ASN A 9 -8.30 11.71 1.95
N TRP A 10 -7.39 11.07 2.68
CA TRP A 10 -5.97 11.44 2.67
C TRP A 10 -5.36 11.37 1.27
N PHE A 11 -5.93 10.61 0.32
CA PHE A 11 -5.45 10.58 -1.06
C PHE A 11 -6.04 11.66 -1.97
N ASP A 12 -7.03 12.45 -1.52
CA ASP A 12 -7.78 13.37 -2.40
C ASP A 12 -6.93 14.51 -2.98
N ASP A 13 -5.84 14.88 -2.31
CA ASP A 13 -4.92 15.96 -2.70
C ASP A 13 -3.64 15.45 -3.40
N LYS A 14 -3.58 14.17 -3.79
CA LYS A 14 -2.40 13.54 -4.39
C LYS A 14 -2.66 13.15 -5.84
N ASP A 15 -1.80 13.61 -6.74
CA ASP A 15 -1.93 13.26 -8.16
C ASP A 15 -1.48 11.82 -8.47
N LYS A 16 -0.38 11.38 -7.85
CA LYS A 16 0.22 10.03 -8.00
C LYS A 16 0.93 9.61 -6.72
N VAL A 17 0.90 8.32 -6.42
CA VAL A 17 1.54 7.76 -5.23
C VAL A 17 2.27 6.47 -5.53
N LEU A 18 3.36 6.23 -4.78
CA LEU A 18 4.07 4.97 -4.73
C LEU A 18 3.91 4.40 -3.31
N VAL A 19 3.42 3.17 -3.20
CA VAL A 19 3.19 2.47 -1.93
C VAL A 19 4.16 1.31 -1.81
N SER A 20 4.98 1.29 -0.76
CA SER A 20 5.81 0.13 -0.44
C SER A 20 4.93 -1.01 0.09
N LEU A 21 4.88 -2.13 -0.63
CA LEU A 21 4.07 -3.29 -0.30
C LEU A 21 4.97 -4.40 0.28
N SER A 22 4.91 -4.59 1.60
CA SER A 22 5.71 -5.59 2.31
C SER A 22 5.09 -6.99 2.33
N GLY A 23 3.81 -7.10 1.98
CA GLY A 23 3.02 -8.33 2.11
C GLY A 23 2.21 -8.42 3.42
N GLY A 24 2.45 -7.49 4.36
CA GLY A 24 1.65 -7.37 5.58
C GLY A 24 0.32 -6.66 5.36
N VAL A 25 -0.65 -6.93 6.25
CA VAL A 25 -2.03 -6.40 6.18
C VAL A 25 -2.09 -4.87 6.14
N ASP A 26 -1.22 -4.18 6.89
CA ASP A 26 -1.21 -2.72 6.94
C ASP A 26 -0.81 -2.11 5.58
N SER A 27 0.26 -2.63 4.97
CA SER A 27 0.71 -2.19 3.65
C SER A 27 -0.32 -2.50 2.55
N ALA A 28 -1.03 -3.63 2.68
CA ALA A 28 -2.11 -4.00 1.77
C ALA A 28 -3.30 -3.06 1.89
N LEU A 29 -3.68 -2.64 3.12
CA LEU A 29 -4.76 -1.67 3.34
C LEU A 29 -4.44 -0.31 2.73
N VAL A 30 -3.20 0.18 2.89
CA VAL A 30 -2.76 1.45 2.29
C VAL A 30 -2.74 1.36 0.76
N ALA A 31 -2.22 0.25 0.21
CA ALA A 31 -2.22 0.02 -1.24
C ALA A 31 -3.64 -0.04 -1.82
N TYR A 32 -4.57 -0.68 -1.11
CA TYR A 32 -5.98 -0.70 -1.47
C TYR A 32 -6.58 0.71 -1.46
N ALA A 33 -6.38 1.47 -0.39
CA ALA A 33 -6.92 2.83 -0.30
C ALA A 33 -6.38 3.75 -1.40
N ALA A 34 -5.07 3.67 -1.67
CA ALA A 34 -4.43 4.40 -2.76
C ALA A 34 -5.03 4.03 -4.13
N ASN A 35 -5.17 2.73 -4.42
CA ASN A 35 -5.77 2.26 -5.66
C ASN A 35 -7.26 2.66 -5.77
N LYS A 36 -8.00 2.61 -4.67
CA LYS A 36 -9.42 2.99 -4.63
C LYS A 36 -9.65 4.46 -5.03
N LYS A 37 -8.73 5.35 -4.65
CA LYS A 37 -8.83 6.80 -4.88
C LYS A 37 -8.16 7.27 -6.17
N LEU A 38 -6.99 6.71 -6.49
CA LEU A 38 -6.13 7.20 -7.57
C LEU A 38 -6.05 6.23 -8.76
N GLY A 39 -6.55 5.01 -8.63
CA GLY A 39 -6.56 4.01 -9.70
C GLY A 39 -5.17 3.76 -10.28
N LYS A 40 -5.02 3.99 -11.59
CA LYS A 40 -3.74 3.84 -12.33
C LYS A 40 -2.61 4.76 -11.84
N ASN A 41 -2.93 5.79 -11.05
CA ASN A 41 -1.95 6.71 -10.47
C ASN A 41 -1.38 6.21 -9.13
N ALA A 42 -1.85 5.07 -8.62
CA ALA A 42 -1.27 4.38 -7.47
C ALA A 42 -0.44 3.18 -7.94
N ILE A 43 0.86 3.19 -7.60
CA ILE A 43 1.79 2.09 -7.91
C ILE A 43 2.21 1.43 -6.60
N ALA A 44 1.91 0.15 -6.43
CA ALA A 44 2.45 -0.64 -5.33
C ALA A 44 3.78 -1.28 -5.75
N VAL A 45 4.81 -1.17 -4.91
CA VAL A 45 6.14 -1.73 -5.17
C VAL A 45 6.52 -2.65 -4.02
N THR A 46 6.75 -3.91 -4.34
CA THR A 46 7.41 -4.87 -3.45
C THR A 46 8.86 -4.98 -3.89
N ALA A 47 9.77 -4.84 -2.93
CA ALA A 47 11.17 -5.13 -3.17
C ALA A 47 11.42 -6.62 -2.92
N ASP A 48 12.02 -7.27 -3.92
CA ASP A 48 12.46 -8.67 -3.83
C ASP A 48 13.78 -8.73 -3.04
N TYR A 49 13.67 -8.68 -1.71
CA TYR A 49 14.81 -8.87 -0.82
C TYR A 49 15.00 -10.37 -0.56
N LYS A 50 16.11 -10.94 -1.06
CA LYS A 50 16.59 -12.32 -0.76
C LYS A 50 16.91 -12.59 0.73
N THR A 51 16.64 -11.64 1.62
CA THR A 51 16.91 -11.72 3.06
C THR A 51 15.71 -12.18 3.89
N LEU A 52 14.65 -12.72 3.26
CA LEU A 52 13.77 -13.65 3.95
C LEU A 52 14.62 -14.86 4.35
N SER A 53 15.00 -14.86 5.62
CA SER A 53 15.76 -15.90 6.29
C SER A 53 15.25 -17.27 5.87
N SER A 54 16.21 -18.15 5.62
CA SER A 54 15.99 -19.59 5.57
C SER A 54 15.64 -20.08 6.98
N GLU A 55 14.55 -19.60 7.58
CA GLU A 55 14.02 -20.11 8.84
C GLU A 55 13.03 -21.21 8.52
N GLY A 56 13.60 -22.38 8.26
CA GLY A 56 12.86 -23.59 7.92
C GLY A 56 13.78 -24.70 7.41
N LYS A 57 14.77 -25.09 8.21
CA LYS A 57 15.31 -26.45 8.21
C LYS A 57 15.15 -27.03 9.59
#